data_AF-A0A8J9YSI8-F1
#
_entry.id   AF-A0A8J9YSI8-F1
#
_cell.length_a   1.000
_cell.length_b   1.000
_cell.length_c   1.000
_cell.angle_alpha   90.00
_cell.angle_beta   90.00
_cell.angle_gamma   90.00
#
_symmetry.space_group_name_H-M   'P 1'
#
loop_
_entity.id
_entity.type
_entity.pdbx_description
1 polymer ?
#
loop_
_entity_poly.entity_id
_entity_poly.type
_entity_poly.pdbx_seq_one_letter_code
_entity_poly.pdbx_strand_id
1 'polypeptide(L)'
;MAILQRSCCGCCDVKTGSFVVAGIWIVLTLIGLGYTGYRVSIVAAFGLVAPTDVVILIVYIVNLITHILLIVGVAQEVRPLILTWVIVTIICTVVSLIVYAYVTVATLGVIAAIAAGSDNQSAILGAGIAGIAIVWIIWGVFFILTVYGCLVVYSHYQNLRDAAMGRGQQQMVVMGNQPAMQGIQPYGNQPYGNQPYGNQPYGNQAYGNQPALENKQPAMTGPQPGLGQDSSDVKL
;
A
#
# COMPACT_ATOMS: atom_id res chain seq x y z
N MET A 1 10.04 -4.37 8.87
CA MET A 1 9.10 -5.44 9.28
C MET A 1 8.43 -5.98 8.03
N ALA A 2 8.95 -7.07 7.48
CA ALA A 2 8.35 -7.75 6.34
C ALA A 2 7.33 -8.78 6.87
N ILE A 3 6.19 -8.32 7.37
CA ILE A 3 5.18 -9.17 8.02
C ILE A 3 4.52 -10.18 7.06
N LEU A 4 4.65 -9.99 5.74
CA LEU A 4 4.04 -10.85 4.72
C LEU A 4 5.02 -11.75 3.95
N GLN A 5 6.33 -11.71 4.24
CA GLN A 5 7.32 -12.51 3.48
C GLN A 5 7.13 -14.03 3.59
N ARG A 6 6.30 -14.53 4.52
CA ARG A 6 6.06 -15.97 4.73
C ARG A 6 4.58 -16.39 4.66
N SER A 7 3.65 -15.48 4.40
CA SER A 7 2.22 -15.74 4.66
C SER A 7 1.37 -16.15 3.44
N CYS A 8 1.92 -16.21 2.23
CA CYS A 8 1.13 -16.55 1.04
C CYS A 8 1.34 -17.99 0.57
N CYS A 9 0.94 -18.98 1.37
CA CYS A 9 0.68 -20.40 1.00
C CYS A 9 1.67 -21.15 0.06
N GLY A 10 2.84 -20.62 -0.29
CA GLY A 10 3.73 -21.18 -1.33
C GLY A 10 3.18 -21.15 -2.76
N CYS A 11 1.93 -20.72 -2.99
CA CYS A 11 1.26 -20.88 -4.29
C CYS A 11 1.28 -19.63 -5.18
N CYS A 12 1.41 -18.42 -4.63
CA CYS A 12 1.29 -17.17 -5.41
C CYS A 12 2.44 -16.21 -5.11
N ASP A 13 3.16 -15.83 -6.16
CA ASP A 13 4.14 -14.75 -6.11
C ASP A 13 3.44 -13.41 -5.80
N VAL A 14 4.14 -12.52 -5.07
CA VAL A 14 3.69 -11.16 -4.75
C VAL A 14 3.40 -10.36 -6.03
N LYS A 15 4.13 -10.67 -7.10
CA LYS A 15 3.89 -10.12 -8.44
C LYS A 15 2.50 -10.51 -8.96
N THR A 16 2.14 -11.80 -8.88
CA THR A 16 0.81 -12.30 -9.25
C THR A 16 -0.27 -11.67 -8.38
N GLY A 17 -0.04 -11.56 -7.07
CA GLY A 17 -0.98 -10.90 -6.15
C GLY A 17 -1.30 -9.45 -6.56
N SER A 18 -0.28 -8.69 -6.98
CA SER A 18 -0.45 -7.31 -7.44
C SER A 18 -1.25 -7.22 -8.75
N PHE A 19 -1.04 -8.15 -9.69
CA PHE A 19 -1.85 -8.23 -10.92
C PHE A 19 -3.31 -8.58 -10.65
N VAL A 20 -3.57 -9.53 -9.74
CA VAL A 20 -4.94 -9.92 -9.35
C VAL A 20 -5.67 -8.74 -8.71
N VAL A 21 -5.01 -8.03 -7.80
CA VAL A 21 -5.56 -6.81 -7.18
C VAL A 21 -5.90 -5.78 -8.25
N ALA A 22 -4.97 -5.47 -9.17
CA ALA A 22 -5.23 -4.53 -10.26
C ALA A 22 -6.42 -4.94 -11.14
N GLY A 23 -6.49 -6.22 -11.52
CA GLY A 23 -7.58 -6.76 -12.33
C GLY A 23 -8.95 -6.64 -11.66
N ILE A 24 -9.06 -7.03 -10.39
CA ILE A 24 -10.29 -6.88 -9.60
C ILE A 24 -10.72 -5.41 -9.55
N TRP A 25 -9.78 -4.50 -9.27
CA TRP A 25 -10.07 -3.07 -9.20
C TRP A 25 -10.50 -2.46 -10.53
N ILE A 26 -9.92 -2.89 -11.65
CA ILE A 26 -10.36 -2.46 -12.98
C ILE A 26 -11.81 -2.87 -13.23
N VAL A 27 -12.16 -4.13 -12.96
CA VAL A 27 -13.54 -4.61 -13.15
C VAL A 27 -14.52 -3.82 -12.29
N LEU A 28 -14.22 -3.63 -11.00
CA LEU A 28 -15.05 -2.86 -10.08
C LEU A 28 -15.20 -1.39 -10.53
N THR A 29 -14.11 -0.79 -11.00
CA THR A 29 -14.12 0.60 -11.50
C THR A 29 -14.95 0.72 -12.78
N LEU A 30 -14.88 -0.26 -13.69
CA LEU A 30 -15.70 -0.27 -14.91
C LEU A 30 -17.18 -0.42 -14.61
N ILE A 31 -17.55 -1.26 -13.62
CA ILE A 31 -18.94 -1.37 -13.16
C ILE A 31 -19.42 -0.04 -12.58
N GLY A 32 -18.62 0.60 -11.72
CA GLY A 32 -18.95 1.90 -11.12
C GLY A 32 -19.05 3.03 -12.16
N LEU A 33 -18.14 3.04 -13.14
CA LEU A 33 -18.14 3.98 -14.25
C LEU A 33 -19.36 3.79 -15.16
N GLY A 34 -19.70 2.54 -15.50
CA GLY A 34 -20.88 2.21 -16.31
C GLY A 34 -22.17 2.62 -15.62
N TYR A 35 -22.32 2.30 -14.33
CA TYR A 35 -23.50 2.68 -13.55
C TYR A 35 -23.64 4.21 -13.41
N THR A 36 -22.56 4.89 -13.02
CA THR A 36 -22.57 6.36 -12.86
C THR A 36 -22.78 7.06 -14.20
N GLY A 37 -22.10 6.61 -15.25
CA GLY A 37 -22.25 7.13 -16.61
C GLY A 37 -23.67 6.95 -17.15
N TYR A 38 -24.28 5.78 -16.94
CA TYR A 38 -25.67 5.53 -17.29
C TYR A 38 -26.63 6.48 -16.54
N ARG A 39 -26.46 6.63 -15.22
CA ARG A 39 -27.27 7.58 -14.44
C ARG A 39 -27.13 9.01 -14.92
N VAL A 40 -25.91 9.48 -15.15
CA VAL A 40 -25.64 10.82 -15.69
C VAL A 40 -26.30 10.98 -17.06
N SER A 41 -26.24 9.98 -17.93
CA SER A 41 -26.85 10.05 -19.27
C SER A 41 -28.37 10.22 -19.23
N ILE A 42 -29.06 9.52 -18.32
CA ILE A 42 -30.50 9.67 -18.14
C ILE A 42 -30.83 11.05 -17.57
N VAL A 43 -30.16 11.44 -16.50
CA VAL A 43 -30.44 12.69 -15.79
C VAL A 43 -30.08 13.92 -16.65
N ALA A 44 -29.06 13.82 -17.49
CA ALA A 44 -28.69 14.84 -18.46
C ALA A 44 -29.78 15.10 -19.50
N ALA A 45 -30.56 14.07 -19.87
CA ALA A 45 -31.71 14.25 -20.77
C ALA A 45 -32.80 15.18 -20.19
N PHE A 46 -32.81 15.36 -18.87
CA PHE A 46 -33.71 16.28 -18.15
C PHE A 46 -33.03 17.60 -17.74
N GLY A 47 -31.75 17.81 -18.10
CA GLY A 47 -31.00 19.03 -17.75
C GLY A 47 -30.62 19.17 -16.27
N LEU A 48 -30.69 18.09 -15.49
CA LEU A 48 -30.53 18.13 -14.02
C LEU A 48 -29.29 17.37 -13.53
N VAL A 49 -28.14 17.53 -14.18
CA VAL A 49 -26.91 16.80 -13.78
C VAL A 49 -26.41 17.32 -12.43
N ALA A 50 -26.44 16.46 -11.41
CA ALA A 50 -25.91 16.80 -10.09
C ALA A 50 -24.37 16.92 -10.15
N PRO A 51 -23.76 17.97 -9.56
CA PRO A 51 -22.31 18.11 -9.52
C PRO A 51 -21.59 16.90 -8.90
N THR A 52 -22.23 16.23 -7.94
CA THR A 52 -21.72 15.03 -7.28
C THR A 52 -21.54 13.87 -8.25
N ASP A 53 -22.46 13.68 -9.20
CA ASP A 53 -22.37 12.59 -10.18
C ASP A 53 -21.18 12.83 -11.14
N VAL A 54 -20.93 14.09 -11.52
CA VAL A 54 -19.77 14.49 -12.33
C VAL A 54 -18.46 14.23 -11.58
N VAL A 55 -18.39 14.62 -10.31
CA VAL A 55 -17.19 14.39 -9.47
C VAL A 55 -16.91 12.89 -9.34
N ILE A 56 -17.92 12.07 -9.06
CA ILE A 56 -17.77 10.60 -8.95
C ILE A 56 -17.29 10.01 -10.28
N LEU A 57 -17.84 10.48 -11.42
CA LEU A 57 -17.41 10.05 -12.74
C LEU A 57 -15.92 10.34 -12.98
N ILE A 58 -15.46 11.55 -12.64
CA ILE A 58 -14.05 11.94 -12.74
C ILE A 58 -13.17 11.04 -11.87
N VAL A 59 -13.59 10.78 -10.63
CA VAL A 59 -12.86 9.89 -9.71
C VAL A 59 -12.73 8.48 -10.28
N TYR A 60 -13.77 7.92 -10.88
CA TYR A 60 -13.69 6.61 -11.52
C TYR A 60 -12.75 6.58 -12.73
N ILE A 61 -12.74 7.64 -13.55
CA ILE A 61 -11.81 7.75 -14.69
C ILE A 61 -10.36 7.81 -14.19
N VAL A 62 -10.09 8.64 -13.18
CA VAL A 62 -8.76 8.74 -12.57
C VAL A 62 -8.32 7.42 -11.95
N ASN A 63 -9.22 6.72 -11.23
CA ASN A 63 -8.94 5.40 -10.69
C ASN A 63 -8.63 4.37 -11.79
N LEU A 64 -9.39 4.37 -12.89
CA LEU A 64 -9.15 3.45 -14.00
C LEU A 64 -7.75 3.65 -14.60
N ILE A 65 -7.38 4.91 -14.88
CA ILE A 65 -6.03 5.26 -15.37
C ILE A 65 -4.97 4.80 -14.36
N THR A 66 -5.21 5.06 -13.09
CA THR A 66 -4.29 4.70 -12.00
C THR A 66 -4.10 3.18 -11.92
N HIS A 67 -5.15 2.37 -12.04
CA HIS A 67 -5.02 0.91 -12.06
C HIS A 67 -4.30 0.38 -13.32
N ILE A 68 -4.47 1.03 -14.47
CA ILE A 68 -3.67 0.71 -15.67
C ILE A 68 -2.18 1.01 -15.41
N LEU A 69 -1.88 2.15 -14.79
CA LEU A 69 -0.51 2.48 -14.38
C LEU A 69 0.05 1.44 -13.41
N LEU A 70 -0.73 0.92 -12.46
CA LEU A 70 -0.27 -0.16 -11.59
C LEU A 70 0.17 -1.39 -12.38
N ILE A 71 -0.61 -1.82 -13.38
CA ILE A 71 -0.25 -2.98 -14.22
C ILE A 71 1.07 -2.73 -14.93
N VAL A 72 1.25 -1.55 -15.52
CA VAL A 72 2.50 -1.16 -16.19
C VAL A 72 3.67 -1.13 -15.20
N GLY A 73 3.45 -0.56 -14.01
CA GLY A 73 4.47 -0.43 -12.97
C GLY A 73 4.94 -1.78 -12.43
N VAL A 74 4.02 -2.73 -12.24
CA VAL A 74 4.33 -4.10 -11.81
C VAL A 74 5.00 -4.89 -12.95
N ALA A 75 4.57 -4.69 -14.20
CA ALA A 75 5.14 -5.38 -15.36
C ALA A 75 6.59 -4.92 -15.65
N GLN A 76 6.85 -3.62 -15.53
CA GLN A 76 8.17 -3.02 -15.79
C GLN A 76 9.05 -2.90 -14.53
N GLU A 77 8.54 -3.31 -13.36
CA GLU A 77 9.24 -3.23 -12.07
C GLU A 77 9.73 -1.81 -11.73
N VAL A 78 8.96 -0.80 -12.17
CA VAL A 78 9.27 0.63 -12.00
C VAL A 78 8.79 1.11 -10.63
N ARG A 79 9.73 1.14 -9.67
CA ARG A 79 9.51 1.59 -8.28
C ARG A 79 8.71 2.90 -8.12
N PRO A 80 9.05 4.01 -8.80
CA PRO A 80 8.32 5.27 -8.59
C PRO A 80 6.86 5.16 -9.02
N LEU A 81 6.55 4.40 -10.06
CA LEU A 81 5.18 4.24 -10.57
C LEU A 81 4.30 3.51 -9.56
N ILE A 82 4.83 2.47 -8.92
CA ILE A 82 4.16 1.70 -7.87
C ILE A 82 3.88 2.58 -6.64
N LEU A 83 4.84 3.41 -6.23
CA LEU A 83 4.67 4.33 -5.11
C LEU A 83 3.62 5.41 -5.41
N THR A 84 3.69 6.00 -6.61
CA THR A 84 2.71 6.98 -7.08
C THR A 84 1.30 6.40 -7.07
N TRP A 85 1.13 5.14 -7.50
CA TRP A 85 -0.16 4.46 -7.45
C TRP A 85 -0.76 4.41 -6.03
N VAL A 86 0.03 4.02 -5.03
CA VAL A 86 -0.45 3.94 -3.63
C VAL A 86 -0.91 5.32 -3.14
N ILE A 87 -0.12 6.35 -3.39
CA ILE A 87 -0.43 7.73 -2.96
C ILE A 87 -1.73 8.22 -3.62
N VAL A 88 -1.86 8.07 -4.95
CA VAL A 88 -3.05 8.49 -5.69
C VAL A 88 -4.29 7.72 -5.22
N THR A 89 -4.17 6.41 -5.02
CA THR A 89 -5.29 5.57 -4.56
C THR A 89 -5.80 6.01 -3.18
N ILE A 90 -4.90 6.36 -2.25
CA ILE A 90 -5.28 6.89 -0.93
C ILE A 90 -6.02 8.23 -1.08
N ILE A 91 -5.50 9.15 -1.88
CA ILE A 91 -6.14 10.46 -2.13
C ILE A 91 -7.53 10.27 -2.73
N CYS A 92 -7.67 9.45 -3.76
CA CYS A 92 -8.94 9.14 -4.40
C CYS A 92 -9.94 8.49 -3.44
N THR A 93 -9.48 7.62 -2.53
CA THR A 93 -10.33 6.99 -1.50
C THR A 93 -10.86 8.02 -0.51
N VAL A 94 -10.01 8.96 -0.07
CA VAL A 94 -10.43 10.06 0.83
C VAL A 94 -11.42 10.98 0.14
N VAL A 95 -11.15 11.40 -1.10
CA VAL A 95 -12.10 12.23 -1.88
C VAL A 95 -13.43 11.51 -2.05
N SER A 96 -13.41 10.22 -2.37
CA SER A 96 -14.63 9.41 -2.49
C SER A 96 -15.40 9.38 -1.18
N LEU A 97 -14.74 9.15 -0.04
CA LEU A 97 -15.38 9.16 1.28
C LEU A 97 -16.08 10.48 1.58
N ILE A 98 -15.43 11.62 1.28
CA ILE A 98 -16.01 12.95 1.48
C ILE A 98 -17.29 13.11 0.64
N VAL A 99 -17.24 12.71 -0.63
CA VAL A 99 -18.42 12.76 -1.51
C VAL A 99 -19.54 11.85 -1.02
N TYR A 100 -19.24 10.61 -0.60
CA TYR A 100 -20.24 9.69 -0.03
C TYR A 100 -20.86 10.21 1.26
N ALA A 101 -20.08 10.84 2.14
CA ALA A 101 -20.58 11.48 3.35
C ALA A 101 -21.53 12.64 3.01
N TYR A 102 -21.15 13.51 2.07
CA TYR A 102 -21.99 14.61 1.61
C TYR A 102 -23.31 14.11 1.00
N VAL A 103 -23.24 13.13 0.08
CA VAL A 103 -24.42 12.54 -0.58
C VAL A 103 -25.33 11.87 0.45
N THR A 104 -24.76 11.20 1.47
CA THR A 104 -25.54 10.61 2.57
C THR A 104 -26.35 11.67 3.32
N VAL A 105 -25.72 12.78 3.71
CA VAL A 105 -26.39 13.87 4.43
C VAL A 105 -27.50 14.49 3.56
N ALA A 106 -27.21 14.76 2.29
CA ALA A 106 -28.19 15.30 1.36
C ALA A 106 -29.39 14.35 1.18
N THR A 107 -29.13 13.05 1.06
CA THR A 107 -30.17 12.01 0.90
C THR A 107 -31.04 11.89 2.15
N LEU A 108 -30.45 11.96 3.35
CA LEU A 108 -31.21 11.99 4.60
C LEU A 108 -32.15 13.20 4.68
N GLY A 109 -31.71 14.38 4.23
CA GLY A 109 -32.55 15.57 4.17
C GLY A 109 -33.77 15.39 3.26
N VAL A 110 -33.58 14.79 2.08
CA VAL A 110 -34.67 14.50 1.13
C VAL A 110 -35.63 13.45 1.71
N ILE A 111 -35.12 12.36 2.29
CA ILE A 111 -35.96 11.31 2.90
C ILE A 111 -36.81 11.92 4.03
N ALA A 112 -36.21 12.75 4.89
CA ALA A 112 -36.93 13.41 5.98
C ALA A 112 -38.05 14.32 5.46
N ALA A 113 -37.78 15.09 4.41
CA ALA A 113 -38.77 15.98 3.78
C ALA A 113 -39.95 15.20 3.18
N ILE A 114 -39.68 14.10 2.47
CA ILE A 114 -40.73 13.23 1.90
C ILE A 114 -41.54 12.57 3.02
N ALA A 115 -40.86 12.07 4.05
CA ALA A 115 -41.51 11.36 5.15
C ALA A 115 -42.43 12.28 5.98
N ALA A 116 -42.06 13.55 6.17
CA ALA A 116 -42.87 14.52 6.90
C ALA A 116 -44.24 14.81 6.26
N GLY A 117 -44.39 14.59 4.94
CA GLY A 117 -45.63 14.80 4.21
C GLY A 117 -46.46 13.54 3.97
N SER A 118 -46.08 12.40 4.55
CA SER A 118 -46.70 11.10 4.25
C SER A 118 -47.32 10.44 5.48
N ASP A 119 -48.52 9.87 5.29
CA ASP A 119 -49.17 9.01 6.30
C ASP A 119 -48.33 7.76 6.64
N ASN A 120 -47.37 7.39 5.78
CA ASN A 120 -46.48 6.25 5.95
C ASN A 120 -45.06 6.66 6.39
N GLN A 121 -44.92 7.75 7.16
CA GLN A 121 -43.64 8.31 7.59
C GLN A 121 -42.63 7.26 8.11
N SER A 122 -43.08 6.35 8.97
CA SER A 122 -42.23 5.32 9.59
C SER A 122 -41.66 4.33 8.57
N ALA A 123 -42.47 3.92 7.60
CA ALA A 123 -42.05 3.00 6.54
C ALA A 123 -41.03 3.65 5.60
N ILE A 124 -41.25 4.92 5.22
CA ILE A 124 -40.33 5.68 4.35
C ILE A 124 -38.99 5.89 5.04
N LEU A 125 -38.98 6.32 6.30
CA LEU A 125 -37.74 6.50 7.07
C LEU A 125 -37.00 5.17 7.24
N GLY A 126 -37.72 4.10 7.59
CA GLY A 126 -37.13 2.76 7.76
C GLY A 126 -36.46 2.26 6.48
N ALA A 127 -37.15 2.35 5.34
CA ALA A 127 -36.60 1.95 4.05
C ALA A 127 -35.40 2.82 3.62
N GLY A 128 -35.49 4.14 3.81
CA GLY A 128 -34.43 5.07 3.49
C GLY A 128 -33.14 4.84 4.30
N ILE A 129 -33.28 4.65 5.62
CA ILE A 129 -32.15 4.35 6.51
C ILE A 129 -31.52 3.00 6.15
N ALA A 130 -32.35 1.97 5.89
CA ALA A 130 -31.85 0.66 5.49
C ALA A 130 -31.06 0.73 4.17
N GLY A 131 -31.56 1.48 3.18
CA GLY A 131 -30.86 1.70 1.91
C GLY A 131 -29.49 2.38 2.11
N ILE A 132 -29.42 3.41 2.94
CA ILE A 132 -28.16 4.09 3.28
C ILE A 132 -27.18 3.14 3.97
N ALA A 133 -27.66 2.34 4.94
CA ALA A 133 -26.82 1.37 5.64
C ALA A 133 -26.19 0.36 4.68
N ILE A 134 -26.94 -0.16 3.70
CA ILE A 134 -26.43 -1.08 2.68
C ILE A 134 -25.31 -0.43 1.87
N VAL A 135 -25.49 0.82 1.44
CA VAL A 135 -24.47 1.57 0.68
C VAL A 135 -23.17 1.71 1.48
N TRP A 136 -23.26 2.03 2.78
CA TRP A 136 -22.09 2.15 3.65
C TRP A 136 -21.39 0.82 3.92
N ILE A 137 -22.14 -0.28 4.02
CA ILE A 137 -21.56 -1.63 4.14
C ILE A 137 -20.76 -1.97 2.88
N ILE A 138 -21.35 -1.75 1.70
CA ILE A 138 -20.68 -1.97 0.41
C ILE A 138 -19.40 -1.12 0.32
N TRP A 139 -19.50 0.17 0.66
CA TRP A 139 -18.35 1.07 0.67
C TRP A 139 -17.26 0.62 1.66
N GLY A 140 -17.64 0.16 2.86
CA GLY A 140 -16.71 -0.36 3.85
C GLY A 140 -15.96 -1.61 3.37
N VAL A 141 -16.63 -2.51 2.65
CA VAL A 141 -15.97 -3.66 2.00
C VAL A 141 -14.95 -3.18 0.96
N PHE A 142 -15.30 -2.22 0.11
CA PHE A 142 -14.35 -1.63 -0.83
C PHE A 142 -13.16 -0.98 -0.14
N PHE A 143 -13.39 -0.24 0.95
CA PHE A 143 -12.32 0.37 1.73
C PHE A 143 -11.34 -0.68 2.28
N ILE A 144 -11.84 -1.78 2.85
CA ILE A 144 -11.00 -2.87 3.36
C ILE A 144 -10.20 -3.51 2.21
N LEU A 145 -10.83 -3.76 1.05
CA LEU A 145 -10.14 -4.25 -0.13
C LEU A 145 -9.07 -3.28 -0.63
N THR A 146 -9.29 -1.97 -0.52
CA THR A 146 -8.31 -0.94 -0.91
C THR A 146 -7.10 -0.99 0.00
N VAL A 147 -7.33 -1.03 1.32
CA VAL A 147 -6.25 -1.15 2.31
C VAL A 147 -5.46 -2.43 2.07
N TYR A 148 -6.14 -3.57 1.85
CA TYR A 148 -5.49 -4.83 1.51
C TYR A 148 -4.66 -4.72 0.23
N GLY A 149 -5.21 -4.14 -0.84
CA GLY A 149 -4.50 -3.90 -2.10
C GLY A 149 -3.26 -3.03 -1.92
N CYS A 150 -3.37 -1.94 -1.16
CA CYS A 150 -2.23 -1.07 -0.82
C CYS A 150 -1.14 -1.83 -0.07
N LEU A 151 -1.49 -2.71 0.88
CA LEU A 151 -0.53 -3.53 1.60
C LEU A 151 0.20 -4.52 0.68
N VAL A 152 -0.53 -5.19 -0.22
CA VAL A 152 0.07 -6.12 -1.20
C VAL A 152 1.05 -5.39 -2.12
N VAL A 153 0.63 -4.26 -2.68
CA VAL A 153 1.46 -3.45 -3.59
C VAL A 153 2.67 -2.83 -2.86
N TYR A 154 2.49 -2.39 -1.62
CA TYR A 154 3.59 -1.87 -0.80
C TYR A 154 4.59 -2.98 -0.44
N SER A 155 4.13 -4.19 -0.19
CA SER A 155 5.01 -5.35 0.01
C SER A 155 5.82 -5.66 -1.25
N HIS A 156 5.22 -5.56 -2.44
CA HIS A 156 5.94 -5.70 -3.72
C HIS A 156 7.01 -4.62 -3.88
N TYR A 157 6.66 -3.37 -3.57
CA TYR A 157 7.59 -2.24 -3.61
C TYR A 157 8.80 -2.43 -2.69
N GLN A 158 8.60 -2.94 -1.47
CA GLN A 158 9.70 -3.25 -0.54
C GLN A 158 10.67 -4.28 -1.12
N ASN A 159 10.16 -5.35 -1.73
CA ASN A 159 11.00 -6.36 -2.37
C ASN A 159 11.88 -5.76 -3.48
N LEU A 160 11.32 -4.89 -4.33
CA LEU A 160 12.08 -4.19 -5.37
C LEU A 160 13.14 -3.25 -4.79
N ARG A 161 12.84 -2.59 -3.67
CA ARG A 161 13.79 -1.72 -2.97
C ARG A 161 14.95 -2.51 -2.38
N ASP A 162 14.68 -3.63 -1.72
CA ASP A 162 15.70 -4.47 -1.08
C ASP A 162 16.59 -5.16 -2.12
N ALA A 163 16.02 -5.56 -3.26
CA ALA A 163 16.77 -6.07 -4.41
C ALA A 163 17.77 -5.03 -4.93
N ALA A 164 17.34 -3.78 -5.10
CA ALA A 164 18.20 -2.70 -5.58
C ALA A 164 19.31 -2.29 -4.60
N MET A 165 19.13 -2.54 -3.30
CA MET A 165 20.18 -2.30 -2.29
C MET A 165 21.19 -3.46 -2.20
N GLY A 166 21.07 -4.51 -3.03
CA GLY A 166 21.94 -5.70 -2.99
C GLY A 166 21.73 -6.57 -1.75
N ARG A 167 20.73 -6.27 -0.90
CA ARG A 167 20.43 -7.02 0.33
C ARG A 167 19.54 -8.25 0.08
N GLY A 168 18.88 -8.32 -1.08
CA GLY A 168 17.95 -9.39 -1.42
C GLY A 168 18.55 -10.80 -1.43
N GLN A 169 19.84 -10.95 -1.76
CA GLN A 169 20.50 -12.28 -1.73
C GLN A 169 20.94 -12.70 -0.32
N GLN A 170 21.43 -11.77 0.52
CA GLN A 170 21.95 -12.14 1.85
C GLN A 170 20.83 -12.54 2.81
N GLN A 171 19.64 -11.94 2.70
CA GLN A 171 18.54 -12.23 3.63
C GLN A 171 17.81 -13.55 3.31
N MET A 172 17.86 -14.03 2.07
CA MET A 172 17.30 -15.35 1.71
C MET A 172 18.23 -16.52 2.04
N VAL A 173 19.55 -16.31 2.09
CA VAL A 173 20.52 -17.38 2.40
C VAL A 173 20.72 -17.57 3.91
N VAL A 174 20.61 -16.51 4.72
CA VAL A 174 20.85 -16.59 6.18
C VAL A 174 19.73 -17.34 6.93
N MET A 175 18.54 -17.49 6.36
CA MET A 175 17.41 -18.16 7.04
C MET A 175 17.16 -19.62 6.63
N GLY A 176 17.80 -20.11 5.57
CA GLY A 176 17.74 -21.52 5.15
C GLY A 176 18.79 -22.42 5.81
N ASN A 177 19.79 -21.83 6.46
CA ASN A 177 20.90 -22.54 7.12
C ASN A 177 21.02 -22.22 8.61
N GLN A 178 19.91 -21.88 9.29
CA GLN A 178 19.83 -22.23 10.70
C GLN A 178 19.48 -23.72 10.73
N PRO A 179 20.45 -24.64 10.92
CA PRO A 179 20.11 -26.01 11.23
C PRO A 179 19.13 -25.93 12.39
N ALA A 180 18.00 -26.61 12.24
CA ALA A 180 17.19 -26.96 13.37
C ALA A 180 18.13 -27.67 14.35
N MET A 181 18.69 -26.94 15.32
CA MET A 181 19.11 -27.52 16.57
C MET A 181 17.81 -27.96 17.26
N GLN A 182 17.18 -28.99 16.70
CA GLN A 182 16.48 -29.97 17.48
C GLN A 182 17.51 -30.45 18.49
N GLY A 183 17.34 -29.99 19.72
CA GLY A 183 18.06 -30.51 20.85
C GLY A 183 17.77 -32.00 20.96
N ILE A 184 18.65 -32.82 20.39
CA ILE A 184 19.03 -34.05 21.05
C ILE A 184 20.30 -33.69 21.81
N GLN A 185 20.13 -33.15 23.02
CA GLN A 185 21.21 -33.15 23.99
C GLN A 185 21.53 -34.62 24.29
N PRO A 186 22.75 -35.11 24.01
CA PRO A 186 23.19 -36.33 24.66
C PRO A 186 23.37 -36.02 26.14
N TYR A 187 22.75 -36.82 27.00
CA TYR A 187 23.03 -36.89 28.43
C TYR A 187 24.52 -37.24 28.61
N GLY A 188 25.39 -36.23 28.60
CA GLY A 188 26.82 -36.36 28.84
C GLY A 188 27.13 -35.98 30.27
N ASN A 189 27.47 -36.97 31.10
CA ASN A 189 27.97 -36.77 32.45
C ASN A 189 29.12 -35.76 32.46
N GLN A 190 28.92 -34.62 33.12
CA GLN A 190 29.98 -33.66 33.42
C GLN A 190 30.88 -34.23 34.52
N PRO A 191 32.22 -34.25 34.34
CA PRO A 191 33.13 -34.41 35.45
C PRO A 191 33.20 -33.09 36.24
N TYR A 192 32.96 -33.19 37.55
CA TYR A 192 33.22 -32.13 38.52
C TYR A 192 34.71 -31.76 38.48
N GLY A 193 35.03 -30.60 37.89
CA GLY A 193 36.37 -30.01 37.91
C GLY A 193 36.37 -28.72 38.73
N ASN A 194 37.00 -28.77 39.89
CA ASN A 194 37.23 -27.62 40.77
C ASN A 194 37.95 -26.48 40.03
N GLN A 195 37.33 -25.31 39.92
CA GLN A 195 38.01 -24.08 39.52
C GLN A 195 38.60 -23.38 40.76
N PRO A 196 39.88 -22.97 40.73
CA PRO A 196 40.49 -22.23 41.82
C PRO A 196 40.05 -20.76 41.79
N TYR A 197 39.72 -20.24 42.97
CA TYR A 197 39.47 -18.82 43.24
C TYR A 197 40.72 -17.99 42.92
N GLY A 198 40.67 -17.20 41.84
CA GLY A 198 41.70 -16.22 41.48
C GLY A 198 41.23 -14.81 41.80
N ASN A 199 41.94 -14.13 42.71
CA ASN A 199 41.73 -12.73 43.05
C ASN A 199 41.93 -11.80 41.84
N GLN A 200 40.93 -10.98 41.53
CA GLN A 200 41.05 -9.89 40.56
C GLN A 200 41.76 -8.68 41.21
N PRO A 201 42.77 -8.08 40.55
CA PRO A 201 43.32 -6.81 40.99
C PRO A 201 42.42 -5.64 40.55
N TYR A 202 42.12 -4.76 41.51
CA TYR A 202 41.48 -3.47 41.29
C TYR A 202 42.41 -2.56 40.47
N GLY A 203 42.07 -2.35 39.20
CA GLY A 203 42.76 -1.41 38.30
C GLY A 203 42.07 -0.06 38.28
N ASN A 204 42.77 0.99 38.71
CA ASN A 204 42.35 2.39 38.67
C ASN A 204 42.00 2.84 37.23
N GLN A 205 40.81 3.40 37.06
CA GLN A 205 40.41 4.10 35.84
C GLN A 205 41.12 5.45 35.76
N ALA A 206 41.99 5.60 34.75
CA ALA A 206 42.54 6.89 34.37
C ALA A 206 41.47 7.69 33.58
N TYR A 207 41.08 8.84 34.13
CA TYR A 207 40.26 9.84 33.47
C TYR A 207 41.06 10.45 32.30
N GLY A 208 40.76 10.00 31.07
CA GLY A 208 41.37 10.52 29.85
C GLY A 208 40.50 11.60 29.20
N ASN A 209 41.05 12.81 29.12
CA ASN A 209 40.45 13.96 28.43
C ASN A 209 40.14 13.65 26.96
N GLN A 210 38.94 14.01 26.51
CA GLN A 210 38.54 13.98 25.10
C GLN A 210 39.30 15.07 24.30
N PRO A 211 39.96 14.73 23.18
CA PRO A 211 40.35 15.72 22.19
C PRO A 211 39.13 16.13 21.37
N ALA A 212 38.93 17.43 21.22
CA ALA A 212 37.97 18.01 20.29
C ALA A 212 38.30 17.56 18.86
N LEU A 213 37.38 16.82 18.24
CA LEU A 213 37.45 16.46 16.83
C LEU A 213 37.13 17.70 15.99
N GLU A 214 38.20 18.30 15.46
CA GLU A 214 38.16 19.35 14.46
C GLU A 214 37.59 18.80 13.15
N ASN A 215 36.59 19.49 12.65
CA ASN A 215 35.76 19.15 11.52
C ASN A 215 36.55 19.34 10.21
N LYS A 216 37.25 18.30 9.73
CA LYS A 216 37.75 18.25 8.35
C LYS A 216 37.01 17.18 7.57
N GLN A 217 36.04 17.61 6.78
CA GLN A 217 35.43 16.82 5.71
C GLN A 217 36.52 16.35 4.73
N PRO A 218 36.65 15.04 4.47
CA PRO A 218 37.40 14.56 3.33
C PRO A 218 36.58 14.82 2.05
N ALA A 219 37.15 15.62 1.15
CA ALA A 219 36.65 15.78 -0.20
C ALA A 219 36.69 14.42 -0.91
N MET A 220 35.52 13.84 -1.17
CA MET A 220 35.40 12.66 -2.04
C MET A 220 35.47 13.11 -3.50
N THR A 221 36.69 13.16 -4.04
CA THR A 221 36.94 13.16 -5.48
C THR A 221 36.88 11.71 -5.99
N GLY A 222 35.67 11.24 -6.27
CA GLY A 222 35.44 10.00 -7.04
C GLY A 222 35.37 10.31 -8.54
N PRO A 223 35.92 9.46 -9.43
CA PRO A 223 35.84 9.65 -10.87
C PRO A 223 34.40 9.51 -11.38
N GLN A 224 33.99 10.53 -12.12
CA GLN A 224 32.68 10.69 -12.75
C GLN A 224 32.53 9.70 -13.91
N PRO A 225 31.50 8.84 -13.94
CA PRO A 225 31.24 7.94 -15.07
C PRO A 225 30.89 8.75 -16.32
N GLY A 226 31.62 8.49 -17.40
CA GLY A 226 31.50 9.17 -18.69
C GLY A 226 30.10 9.05 -19.28
N LEU A 227 29.57 10.20 -19.71
CA LEU A 227 28.41 10.29 -20.59
C LEU A 227 28.85 9.81 -21.98
N GLY A 228 28.28 8.69 -22.43
CA GLY A 228 28.37 8.25 -23.82
C GLY A 228 27.68 9.26 -24.72
N GLN A 229 28.46 9.90 -25.59
CA GLN A 229 27.97 10.65 -26.74
C GLN A 229 27.63 9.65 -27.85
N ASP A 230 26.35 9.35 -28.04
CA ASP A 230 25.87 8.72 -29.26
C ASP A 230 25.79 9.80 -30.36
N SER A 231 26.78 9.76 -31.26
CA SER A 231 26.83 10.52 -32.50
C SER A 231 25.91 9.86 -33.53
N SER A 232 24.73 10.41 -33.74
CA SER A 232 23.87 10.07 -34.88
C SER A 232 24.38 10.78 -36.14
N ASP A 233 25.13 10.04 -36.95
CA ASP A 233 25.44 10.34 -38.34
C ASP A 233 24.14 10.38 -39.17
N VAL A 234 23.83 11.57 -39.68
CA VAL A 234 22.81 11.80 -40.71
C VAL A 234 23.51 11.68 -42.06
N LYS A 235 23.20 10.62 -42.82
CA LYS A 235 23.52 10.55 -44.25
C LYS A 235 22.43 11.29 -45.04
N LEU A 236 22.89 12.24 -45.86
CA LEU A 236 22.12 12.86 -46.95
C LEU A 236 21.62 11.82 -47.96
#